data_AF-A0A956QPA7-F1
#
_entry.id   AF-A0A956QPA7-F1
#
_cell.length_a   1.000
_cell.length_b   1.000
_cell.length_c   1.000
_cell.angle_alpha   90.00
_cell.angle_beta   90.00
_cell.angle_gamma   90.00
#
_symmetry.space_group_name_H-M   'P 1'
#
loop_
_entity.id
_entity.type
_entity.pdbx_description
1 polymer ?
#
loop_
_entity_poly.entity_id
_entity_poly.type
_entity_poly.pdbx_seq_one_letter_code
_entity_poly.pdbx_strand_id
1 'polypeptide(L)'
;DIIVNTRRVQVFGPMVFTNFGIDLSKKQLLVVKSNQHFYAGFEPVASEILYMASPGSVAPRFLEIPYTRVDLHKFPWVENPFEL
;
A
#
# COMPACT_ATOMS: atom_id res chain seq x y z
N ASP A 1 -3.61 -4.64 18.09
CA ASP A 1 -2.50 -5.60 17.89
C ASP A 1 -1.54 -5.07 16.85
N ILE A 2 -0.25 -5.39 16.95
CA ILE A 2 0.78 -5.05 15.96
C ILE A 2 1.62 -6.31 15.71
N ILE A 3 1.77 -6.70 14.45
CA ILE A 3 2.63 -7.81 14.03
C ILE A 3 3.93 -7.21 13.49
N VAL A 4 5.06 -7.68 14.00
CA VAL A 4 6.40 -7.25 13.59
C VAL A 4 7.16 -8.43 13.02
N ASN A 5 7.87 -8.22 11.91
CA ASN A 5 8.62 -9.25 11.20
C ASN A 5 10.09 -8.86 11.04
N THR A 6 11.01 -9.78 11.34
CA THR A 6 12.46 -9.56 11.16
C THR A 6 12.86 -9.51 9.69
N ARG A 7 12.19 -10.27 8.82
CA ARG A 7 12.48 -10.33 7.38
C ARG A 7 11.36 -9.70 6.58
N ARG A 8 11.70 -8.88 5.58
CA ARG A 8 10.72 -8.26 4.68
C ARG A 8 9.91 -9.33 3.95
N VAL A 9 8.59 -9.28 4.11
CA VAL A 9 7.60 -10.14 3.45
C VAL A 9 6.39 -9.31 3.02
N GLN A 10 5.63 -9.80 2.04
CA GLN A 10 4.38 -9.16 1.62
C GLN A 10 3.19 -9.77 2.34
N VAL A 11 2.16 -8.95 2.56
CA VAL A 11 0.88 -9.39 3.08
C VAL A 11 -0.04 -9.70 1.90
N PHE A 12 -0.39 -10.98 1.74
CA PHE A 12 -1.28 -11.47 0.66
C PHE A 12 -2.71 -11.72 1.13
N GLY A 13 -2.90 -12.04 2.42
CA GLY A 13 -4.23 -12.38 2.92
C GLY A 13 -4.31 -12.49 4.45
N PRO A 14 -5.51 -12.80 4.97
CA PRO A 14 -5.83 -12.84 6.40
C PRO A 14 -4.94 -13.74 7.26
N MET A 15 -4.31 -14.75 6.65
CA MET A 15 -3.42 -15.70 7.32
C MET A 15 -2.29 -15.03 8.11
N VAL A 16 -1.86 -13.83 7.70
CA VAL A 16 -0.85 -13.07 8.46
C VAL A 16 -1.32 -12.75 9.89
N PHE A 17 -2.64 -12.60 10.11
CA PHE A 17 -3.23 -12.29 11.40
C PHE A 17 -3.67 -13.56 12.14
N THR A 18 -4.38 -14.46 11.46
CA THR A 18 -4.95 -15.66 12.09
C THR A 18 -3.89 -16.61 12.62
N ASN A 19 -2.71 -16.67 11.98
CA ASN A 19 -1.57 -17.45 12.47
C ASN A 19 -1.04 -16.97 13.85
N PHE A 20 -1.33 -15.73 14.23
CA PHE A 20 -1.02 -15.19 15.57
C PHE A 20 -2.23 -15.20 16.50
N GLY A 21 -3.28 -15.94 16.16
CA GLY A 21 -4.52 -16.02 16.96
C GLY A 21 -5.37 -14.75 16.92
N ILE A 22 -5.10 -13.82 16.00
CA ILE A 22 -5.88 -12.60 15.87
C ILE A 22 -7.16 -12.91 15.07
N ASP A 23 -8.29 -12.82 15.74
CA ASP A 23 -9.62 -12.96 15.15
C ASP A 23 -10.06 -11.66 14.48
N LEU A 24 -10.12 -11.67 13.14
CA LEU A 24 -10.47 -10.51 12.32
C LEU A 24 -11.92 -10.06 12.54
N SER A 25 -12.84 -10.98 12.86
CA SER A 25 -14.26 -10.65 13.07
C SER A 25 -14.50 -9.71 14.26
N LYS A 26 -13.52 -9.64 15.16
CA LYS A 26 -13.52 -8.76 16.34
C LYS A 26 -12.80 -7.43 16.10
N LYS A 27 -12.32 -7.17 14.88
CA LYS A 27 -11.58 -5.95 14.53
C LYS A 27 -12.46 -5.03 13.71
N GLN A 28 -12.52 -3.77 14.12
CA GLN A 28 -13.18 -2.71 13.35
C GLN A 28 -12.32 -2.18 12.20
N LEU A 29 -11.00 -2.36 12.30
CA LEU A 29 -10.04 -1.87 11.30
C LEU A 29 -8.86 -2.84 11.19
N LEU A 30 -8.45 -3.09 9.95
CA LEU A 30 -7.23 -3.80 9.61
C LEU A 30 -6.36 -2.87 8.76
N VAL A 31 -5.08 -2.79 9.09
CA VAL A 31 -4.10 -2.03 8.31
C VAL A 31 -3.03 -2.99 7.83
N VAL A 32 -2.85 -3.06 6.51
CA VAL A 32 -1.82 -3.89 5.88
C VAL A 32 -0.89 -3.01 5.04
N LYS A 33 0.42 -3.26 5.12
CA LYS A 33 1.39 -2.56 4.29
C LYS A 33 1.51 -3.24 2.93
N SER A 34 0.64 -2.86 2.00
CA SER A 34 0.63 -3.39 0.63
C SER A 34 -0.01 -2.39 -0.32
N ASN A 35 0.50 -2.30 -1.55
CA ASN A 35 -0.08 -1.43 -2.57
C ASN A 35 -1.22 -2.11 -3.34
N GLN A 36 -1.20 -3.43 -3.50
CA GLN A 36 -2.21 -4.14 -4.30
C GLN A 36 -2.35 -5.63 -3.97
N HIS A 37 -1.24 -6.32 -3.70
CA HIS A 37 -1.22 -7.79 -3.52
C HIS A 37 -2.13 -8.32 -2.38
N PHE A 38 -2.59 -7.45 -1.48
CA PHE A 38 -3.50 -7.82 -0.42
C PHE A 38 -4.96 -7.95 -0.90
N TYR A 39 -5.35 -7.22 -1.94
CA TYR A 39 -6.76 -6.95 -2.25
C TYR A 39 -7.57 -8.24 -2.38
N ALA A 40 -7.14 -9.16 -3.25
CA ALA A 40 -7.85 -10.42 -3.49
C ALA A 40 -7.97 -11.31 -2.24
N GLY A 41 -7.01 -11.23 -1.31
CA GLY A 41 -7.07 -12.00 -0.07
C GLY A 41 -7.99 -11.41 0.98
N PHE A 42 -8.17 -10.09 1.00
CA PHE A 42 -8.95 -9.38 2.03
C PHE A 42 -10.35 -8.98 1.58
N GLU A 43 -10.60 -8.83 0.28
CA GLU A 43 -11.92 -8.48 -0.26
C GLU A 43 -13.04 -9.39 0.26
N PRO A 44 -12.86 -10.72 0.40
CA PRO A 44 -13.93 -11.59 0.90
C PRO A 44 -14.27 -11.41 2.39
N VAL A 45 -13.41 -10.75 3.17
CA VAL A 45 -13.57 -10.59 4.63
C VAL A 45 -13.71 -9.14 5.09
N ALA A 46 -13.49 -8.17 4.20
CA ALA A 46 -13.61 -6.75 4.48
C ALA A 46 -14.97 -6.23 3.97
N SER A 47 -15.65 -5.41 4.77
CA SER A 47 -16.85 -4.70 4.31
C SER A 47 -16.53 -3.62 3.29
N GLU A 48 -15.34 -3.02 3.39
CA GLU A 48 -14.82 -1.99 2.49
C GLU A 48 -13.29 -2.02 2.48
N ILE A 49 -12.69 -1.73 1.32
CA ILE A 49 -11.24 -1.57 1.19
C ILE A 49 -10.93 -0.12 0.84
N LEU A 50 -10.20 0.54 1.73
CA LEU A 50 -9.75 1.92 1.57
C LEU A 50 -8.26 1.96 1.22
N TYR A 51 -7.93 2.58 0.08
CA TYR A 51 -6.54 2.89 -0.26
C TYR A 51 -6.11 4.18 0.42
N MET A 52 -4.96 4.14 1.09
CA MET A 52 -4.44 5.28 1.84
C MET A 52 -3.08 5.74 1.30
N ALA A 53 -3.01 7.00 0.87
CA ALA A 53 -1.76 7.66 0.51
C ALA A 53 -1.01 8.17 1.75
N SER A 54 -0.52 7.25 2.58
CA SER A 54 0.32 7.61 3.75
C SER A 54 1.59 8.37 3.35
N PRO A 55 2.09 9.30 4.19
CA PRO A 55 3.46 9.81 4.06
C PRO A 55 4.49 8.67 4.11
N GLY A 56 5.57 8.80 3.35
CA GLY A 56 6.68 7.84 3.34
C GLY A 56 7.29 7.67 1.95
N SER A 57 8.20 6.70 1.83
CA SER A 57 9.05 6.54 0.64
C SER A 57 8.34 6.17 -0.66
N VAL A 58 7.07 5.77 -0.59
CA VAL A 58 6.30 5.23 -1.73
C VAL A 58 4.88 5.82 -1.80
N ALA A 59 4.68 7.03 -1.28
CA ALA A 59 3.41 7.72 -1.46
C ALA A 59 3.12 7.90 -2.96
N PRO A 60 1.89 7.67 -3.45
CA PRO A 60 1.52 7.86 -4.85
C PRO A 60 1.35 9.36 -5.21
N ARG A 61 2.19 10.23 -4.64
CA ARG A 61 2.22 11.68 -4.86
C ARG A 61 3.57 12.04 -5.45
N PHE A 62 3.76 11.67 -6.71
CA PHE A 62 5.05 11.74 -7.39
C PHE A 62 5.65 13.16 -7.39
N LEU A 63 4.81 14.18 -7.53
CA LEU A 63 5.25 15.58 -7.50
C LEU A 63 5.84 16.03 -6.15
N GLU A 64 5.50 15.34 -5.06
CA GLU A 64 6.02 15.64 -3.71
C GLU A 64 7.33 14.92 -3.39
N ILE A 65 7.73 13.93 -4.20
CA ILE A 65 8.95 13.17 -3.97
C ILE A 65 10.15 13.97 -4.52
N PRO A 66 11.19 14.25 -3.72
CA PRO A 66 12.35 15.03 -4.16
C PRO A 66 13.31 14.17 -5.00
N TYR A 67 12.91 13.88 -6.24
CA TYR A 67 13.74 13.12 -7.17
C TYR A 67 15.02 13.87 -7.53
N THR A 68 16.16 13.21 -7.40
CA THR A 68 17.49 13.77 -7.72
C THR A 68 18.16 13.13 -8.93
N ARG A 69 17.62 12.00 -9.43
CA ARG A 69 18.22 11.19 -10.50
C ARG A 69 17.25 10.80 -11.62
N VAL A 70 15.98 11.16 -11.49
CA VAL A 70 14.95 10.82 -12.48
C VAL A 70 14.83 11.99 -13.45
N ASP A 71 14.81 11.71 -14.76
CA ASP A 71 14.43 12.68 -15.77
C ASP A 71 12.97 13.11 -15.55
N LEU A 72 12.70 14.41 -15.46
CA LEU A 72 11.36 14.95 -15.20
C LEU A 72 10.60 15.33 -16.47
N HIS A 73 11.13 15.09 -17.67
CA HIS A 73 10.41 15.29 -18.92
C HIS A 73 9.39 14.16 -19.19
N LYS A 74 8.43 14.00 -18.29
CA LYS A 74 7.32 13.03 -18.39
C LYS A 74 6.13 13.45 -17.52
N PHE A 75 4.94 12.94 -17.82
CA PHE A 75 3.79 13.04 -16.92
C PHE A 75 4.09 12.37 -15.57
N PRO A 76 3.76 12.96 -14.41
CA PRO A 76 2.93 14.17 -14.21
C PRO A 76 3.70 15.50 -14.11
N TRP A 77 5.02 15.55 -14.33
CA TRP A 77 5.77 16.83 -14.28
C TRP A 77 5.57 17.69 -15.52
N VAL A 78 5.33 17.04 -16.66
CA VAL A 78 4.95 17.66 -17.93
C VAL A 78 3.64 17.02 -18.39
N GLU A 79 2.60 17.81 -18.59
CA GLU A 79 1.25 17.33 -18.94
C GLU A 79 1.27 16.48 -20.22
N ASN A 80 1.94 16.97 -21.27
CA ASN A 80 2.18 16.23 -22.50
C ASN A 80 3.67 16.29 -22.87
N PRO A 81 4.47 15.25 -22.56
CA PRO A 81 5.91 15.23 -22.88
C PRO A 81 6.22 14.95 -24.35
N PHE A 82 5.21 14.85 -25.22
CA PHE A 82 5.38 14.58 -26.65
C PHE A 82 5.06 15.79 -27.54
N GLU A 83 4.57 16.89 -26.97
CA GLU A 83 4.39 18.15 -27.71
C GLU A 83 5.77 18.81 -27.98
N LEU A 84 5.95 19.26 -29.24
CA LEU A 84 7.16 19.92 -29.74
C LEU A 84 7.30 21.35 -29.22
#